data_AF-A0A166IPZ7-F1
#
_entry.id   AF-A0A166IPZ7-F1
#
_cell.length_a   1.000
_cell.length_b   1.000
_cell.length_c   1.000
_cell.angle_alpha   90.00
_cell.angle_beta   90.00
_cell.angle_gamma   90.00
#
_symmetry.space_group_name_H-M   'P 1'
#
loop_
_entity.id
_entity.type
_entity.pdbx_description
1 polymer ?
#
loop_
_entity_poly.entity_id
_entity_poly.type
_entity_poly.pdbx_seq_one_letter_code
_entity_poly.pdbx_strand_id
1 'polypeptide(L)'
;MHLRAPFNDAPVDRISPCFVGRDEELHLFANALGLCDGDTPSRYAVWGMPGLGKSQLVLKYANTSFRAGHHTHIIWISATTMEKVNQGLAGALDLLQHPDRHHPDQAARITAARLCLEHSGQHGFLKWLIIFDDVTVATVPFLRESLPRQNSHGSILITTRTAEVAR
;
A
#
# COMPACT_ATOMS: atom_id res chain seq x y z
N MET A 1 -0.60 25.29 0.15
CA MET A 1 -1.13 23.93 -0.11
C MET A 1 -2.03 23.56 1.05
N HIS A 2 -3.26 23.11 0.79
CA HIS A 2 -4.12 22.57 1.83
C HIS A 2 -3.67 21.15 2.16
N LEU A 3 -3.36 20.88 3.43
CA LEU A 3 -3.06 19.54 3.92
C LEU A 3 -4.31 18.67 3.78
N ARG A 4 -4.16 17.48 3.22
CA ARG A 4 -5.23 16.49 3.19
C ARG A 4 -5.37 15.82 4.54
N ALA A 5 -6.62 15.59 4.94
CA ALA A 5 -6.91 14.90 6.19
C ALA A 5 -6.40 13.46 6.13
N PRO A 6 -5.71 12.98 7.18
CA PRO A 6 -5.22 11.61 7.22
C PRO A 6 -6.40 10.61 7.20
N PHE A 7 -6.19 9.46 6.56
CA PHE A 7 -7.17 8.37 6.54
C PHE A 7 -6.50 7.00 6.55
N ASN A 8 -7.27 5.99 6.97
CA ASN A 8 -6.86 4.59 6.92
C ASN A 8 -7.97 3.76 6.25
N ASP A 9 -7.72 3.34 5.01
CA ASP A 9 -8.61 2.51 4.20
C ASP A 9 -8.42 1.00 4.47
N ALA A 10 -7.42 0.61 5.26
CA ALA A 10 -7.25 -0.79 5.64
C ALA A 10 -8.49 -1.28 6.43
N PRO A 11 -9.00 -2.50 6.16
CA PRO A 11 -10.14 -3.06 6.86
C PRO A 11 -9.75 -3.49 8.28
N VAL A 12 -9.50 -2.50 9.15
CA VAL A 12 -9.01 -2.68 10.52
C VAL A 12 -10.01 -3.39 11.43
N ASP A 13 -11.29 -3.38 11.06
CA ASP A 13 -12.36 -4.18 11.67
C ASP A 13 -12.13 -5.69 11.51
N ARG A 14 -11.35 -6.11 10.52
CA ARG A 14 -11.01 -7.51 10.27
C ARG A 14 -9.79 -7.98 11.04
N ILE A 15 -9.16 -7.12 11.85
CA ILE A 15 -8.06 -7.54 12.73
C ILE A 15 -8.64 -8.51 13.77
N SER A 16 -8.11 -9.73 13.80
CA SER A 16 -8.54 -10.76 14.73
C SER A 16 -8.38 -10.26 16.18
N PRO A 17 -9.39 -10.45 17.04
CA PRO A 17 -9.27 -10.13 18.46
C PRO A 17 -8.25 -11.03 19.16
N CYS A 18 -7.93 -12.18 18.57
CA CYS A 18 -6.92 -13.12 19.05
C CYS A 18 -5.55 -12.94 18.37
N PHE A 19 -5.30 -11.81 17.70
CA PHE A 19 -3.98 -11.51 17.16
C PHE A 19 -2.99 -11.32 18.32
N VAL A 20 -2.05 -12.25 18.47
CA VAL A 20 -1.04 -12.26 19.53
C VAL A 20 0.33 -12.61 18.97
N GLY A 21 1.38 -12.10 19.62
CA GLY A 21 2.76 -12.23 19.15
C GLY A 21 3.00 -11.50 17.83
N ARG A 22 4.05 -11.93 17.12
CA ARG A 22 4.54 -11.33 15.87
C ARG A 22 5.19 -9.95 16.01
N ASP A 23 5.57 -9.57 17.22
CA ASP A 23 6.19 -8.28 17.50
C ASP A 23 7.51 -8.13 16.72
N GLU A 24 8.29 -9.21 16.60
CA GLU A 24 9.51 -9.23 15.79
C GLU A 24 9.24 -8.92 14.32
N GLU A 25 8.24 -9.56 13.70
CA GLU A 25 7.89 -9.29 12.31
C GLU A 25 7.34 -7.87 12.12
N LEU A 26 6.56 -7.35 13.08
CA LEU A 26 6.08 -5.97 13.06
C LEU A 26 7.24 -4.97 13.17
N HIS A 27 8.23 -5.26 14.02
CA HIS A 27 9.45 -4.46 14.12
C HIS A 27 10.27 -4.52 12.83
N LEU A 28 10.36 -5.67 12.17
CA LEU A 28 11.01 -5.79 10.86
C LEU A 28 10.32 -4.91 9.81
N PHE A 29 8.99 -4.85 9.79
CA PHE A 29 8.27 -3.95 8.87
C PHE A 29 8.55 -2.48 9.19
N ALA A 30 8.52 -2.11 10.47
CA ALA A 30 8.81 -0.74 10.89
C ALA A 30 10.22 -0.31 10.49
N ASN A 31 11.20 -1.18 10.67
CA ASN A 31 12.58 -0.93 10.28
C ASN A 31 12.73 -0.86 8.76
N ALA A 32 12.26 -1.87 8.04
CA ALA A 32 12.41 -1.93 6.59
C ALA A 32 11.69 -0.79 5.86
N LEU A 33 10.50 -0.40 6.34
CA LEU A 33 9.73 0.69 5.74
C LEU A 33 10.18 2.08 6.23
N GLY A 34 10.89 2.15 7.36
CA GLY A 34 11.53 3.37 7.86
C GLY A 34 12.88 3.68 7.21
N LEU A 35 13.50 2.71 6.54
CA LEU A 35 14.70 2.93 5.73
C LEU A 35 14.32 3.69 4.44
N CYS A 36 14.92 4.87 4.27
CA CYS A 36 14.79 5.65 3.04
C CYS A 36 16.05 5.42 2.19
N ASP A 37 15.90 4.84 1.01
CA ASP A 37 16.99 4.72 0.03
C ASP A 37 16.72 5.66 -1.16
N GLY A 38 17.44 6.78 -1.18
CA GLY A 38 17.30 7.82 -2.19
C GLY A 38 15.90 8.44 -2.22
N ASP A 39 15.38 8.65 -3.42
CA ASP A 39 14.07 9.26 -3.68
C ASP A 39 12.96 8.20 -3.91
N THR A 40 13.24 6.92 -3.62
CA THR A 40 12.28 5.85 -3.92
C THR A 40 11.46 5.46 -2.69
N PRO A 41 10.18 5.09 -2.85
CA PRO A 41 9.38 4.56 -1.75
C PRO A 41 9.98 3.27 -1.20
N SER A 42 9.99 3.10 0.12
CA SER A 42 10.42 1.84 0.75
C SER A 42 9.47 0.70 0.36
N ARG A 43 10.03 -0.50 0.11
CA ARG A 43 9.25 -1.66 -0.36
C ARG A 43 9.56 -2.88 0.50
N TYR A 44 8.52 -3.60 0.91
CA TYR A 44 8.68 -4.86 1.63
C TYR A 44 7.65 -5.89 1.18
N ALA A 45 8.09 -7.12 0.98
CA ALA A 45 7.23 -8.23 0.59
C ALA A 45 7.24 -9.32 1.67
N VAL A 46 6.04 -9.71 2.11
CA VAL A 46 5.79 -10.77 3.08
C VAL A 46 5.25 -11.97 2.33
N TRP A 47 5.94 -13.10 2.43
CA TRP A 47 5.53 -14.31 1.74
C TRP A 47 5.48 -15.51 2.67
N GLY A 48 4.74 -16.53 2.25
CA GLY A 48 4.60 -17.78 2.99
C GLY A 48 3.30 -18.49 2.66
N MET A 49 3.11 -19.68 3.22
CA MET A 49 1.94 -20.51 2.94
C MET A 49 0.60 -19.80 3.22
N PRO A 50 -0.48 -20.19 2.53
CA PRO A 50 -1.84 -19.76 2.86
C PRO A 50 -2.17 -20.02 4.33
N GLY A 51 -3.00 -19.17 4.95
CA GLY A 51 -3.46 -19.36 6.32
C GLY A 51 -2.48 -18.93 7.43
N LEU A 52 -1.22 -18.58 7.13
CA LEU A 52 -0.25 -18.12 8.13
C LEU A 52 -0.48 -16.71 8.71
N GLY A 53 -1.58 -16.05 8.33
CA GLY A 53 -1.94 -14.75 8.90
C GLY A 53 -1.17 -13.54 8.34
N LYS A 54 -0.56 -13.63 7.16
CA LYS A 54 0.17 -12.50 6.52
C LYS A 54 -0.69 -11.24 6.38
N SER A 55 -1.93 -11.39 5.90
CA SER A 55 -2.86 -10.26 5.77
C SER A 55 -3.19 -9.65 7.14
N GLN A 56 -3.33 -10.48 8.19
CA GLN A 56 -3.53 -10.00 9.56
C GLN A 56 -2.33 -9.23 10.09
N LEU A 57 -1.12 -9.71 9.81
CA LEU A 57 0.13 -9.06 10.19
C LEU A 57 0.25 -7.68 9.54
N VAL A 58 -0.02 -7.58 8.24
CA VAL A 58 0.01 -6.31 7.50
C VAL A 58 -1.11 -5.36 7.95
N LEU A 59 -2.32 -5.86 8.21
CA LEU A 59 -3.41 -5.07 8.79
C LEU A 59 -3.05 -4.49 10.15
N LYS A 60 -2.42 -5.32 11.01
CA LYS A 60 -1.98 -4.89 12.34
C LYS A 60 -0.94 -3.78 12.23
N TYR A 61 0.04 -3.95 11.34
CA TYR A 61 1.04 -2.93 11.05
C TYR A 61 0.40 -1.63 10.57
N ALA A 62 -0.47 -1.69 9.57
CA ALA A 62 -1.18 -0.53 9.01
C ALA A 62 -1.94 0.27 10.08
N ASN A 63 -2.72 -0.42 10.91
CA ASN A 63 -3.45 0.25 12.00
C ASN A 63 -2.49 0.90 13.02
N THR A 64 -1.39 0.22 13.34
CA THR A 64 -0.43 0.70 14.34
C THR A 64 0.37 1.89 13.81
N SER A 65 0.84 1.83 12.56
CA SER A 65 1.59 2.91 11.93
C SER A 65 0.73 4.15 11.69
N PHE A 66 -0.56 3.96 11.40
CA PHE A 66 -1.53 5.05 11.31
C PHE A 66 -1.70 5.78 12.64
N ARG A 67 -1.97 5.02 13.71
CA ARG A 67 -2.19 5.58 15.05
C ARG A 67 -0.95 6.26 15.62
N ALA A 68 0.25 5.80 15.22
CA ALA A 68 1.52 6.43 15.57
C ALA A 68 1.87 7.65 14.70
N GLY A 69 1.13 7.92 13.62
CA GLY A 69 1.44 9.01 12.68
C GLY A 69 2.66 8.75 11.80
N HIS A 70 3.16 7.51 11.75
CA HIS A 70 4.22 7.10 10.84
C HIS A 70 3.73 7.09 9.39
N HIS A 71 2.50 6.62 9.19
CA HIS A 71 1.77 6.73 7.92
C HIS A 71 0.49 7.50 8.17
N THR A 72 0.22 8.49 7.33
CA THR A 72 -0.96 9.37 7.46
C THR A 72 -2.06 9.00 6.47
N HIS A 73 -1.71 8.34 5.37
CA HIS A 73 -2.63 7.96 4.31
C HIS A 73 -2.37 6.50 3.98
N ILE A 74 -3.29 5.61 4.36
CA ILE A 74 -3.15 4.17 4.13
C ILE A 74 -4.19 3.73 3.12
N ILE A 75 -3.75 3.07 2.05
CA ILE A 75 -4.57 2.55 0.96
C ILE A 75 -4.42 1.03 0.92
N TRP A 76 -5.53 0.29 0.95
CA TRP A 76 -5.52 -1.17 0.93
C TRP A 76 -6.09 -1.72 -0.38
N ILE A 77 -5.30 -2.49 -1.11
CA ILE A 77 -5.68 -3.04 -2.41
C ILE A 77 -5.56 -4.56 -2.38
N SER A 78 -6.64 -5.25 -2.74
CA SER A 78 -6.58 -6.68 -3.02
C SER A 78 -5.91 -6.90 -4.38
N ALA A 79 -4.86 -7.72 -4.39
CA ALA A 79 -4.07 -8.02 -5.57
C ALA A 79 -4.24 -9.47 -6.07
N THR A 80 -5.35 -10.11 -5.71
CA THR A 80 -5.69 -11.49 -6.13
C THR A 80 -5.89 -11.61 -7.63
N THR A 81 -6.31 -10.53 -8.31
CA THR A 81 -6.50 -10.46 -9.76
C THR A 81 -6.12 -9.09 -10.29
N MET A 82 -5.80 -8.99 -11.58
CA MET A 82 -5.48 -7.69 -12.21
C MET A 82 -6.65 -6.70 -12.11
N GLU A 83 -7.88 -7.19 -12.26
CA GLU A 83 -9.09 -6.37 -12.12
C GLU A 83 -9.19 -5.71 -10.73
N LYS A 84 -8.91 -6.45 -9.65
CA LYS A 84 -8.94 -5.87 -8.31
C LYS A 84 -7.81 -4.86 -8.07
N VAL A 85 -6.62 -5.10 -8.62
CA VAL A 85 -5.53 -4.11 -8.56
C VAL A 85 -5.95 -2.83 -9.28
N ASN A 86 -6.52 -2.95 -10.49
CA ASN A 86 -7.03 -1.84 -11.27
C ASN A 86 -8.09 -1.03 -10.51
N GLN A 87 -9.10 -1.72 -9.97
CA GLN A 87 -10.17 -1.10 -9.20
C GLN A 87 -9.63 -0.42 -7.94
N GLY A 88 -8.68 -1.04 -7.23
CA GLY A 88 -8.06 -0.46 -6.04
C GLY A 88 -7.22 0.78 -6.34
N LEU A 89 -6.44 0.77 -7.42
CA LEU A 89 -5.66 1.94 -7.85
C LEU A 89 -6.57 3.08 -8.31
N ALA A 90 -7.63 2.78 -9.04
CA ALA A 90 -8.64 3.78 -9.41
C ALA A 90 -9.36 4.32 -8.16
N GLY A 91 -9.77 3.45 -7.23
CA GLY A 91 -10.43 3.82 -5.98
C GLY A 91 -9.53 4.66 -5.06
N ALA A 92 -8.21 4.49 -5.13
CA ALA A 92 -7.27 5.37 -4.44
C ALA A 92 -7.43 6.84 -4.86
N LEU A 93 -7.79 7.12 -6.12
CA LEU A 93 -8.08 8.48 -6.58
C LEU A 93 -9.33 9.05 -5.91
N ASP A 94 -10.33 8.22 -5.63
CA ASP A 94 -11.54 8.63 -4.91
C ASP A 94 -11.20 8.97 -3.45
N LEU A 95 -10.45 8.11 -2.77
CA LEU A 95 -9.98 8.33 -1.39
C LEU A 95 -9.14 9.61 -1.28
N LEU A 96 -8.32 9.86 -2.29
CA LEU A 96 -7.49 11.05 -2.40
C LEU A 96 -8.24 12.25 -2.98
N GLN A 97 -9.52 12.13 -3.35
CA GLN A 97 -10.29 13.21 -4.02
C GLN A 97 -9.54 13.83 -5.21
N HIS A 98 -8.83 13.02 -5.99
CA HIS A 98 -8.06 13.47 -7.14
C HIS A 98 -9.00 13.94 -8.27
N PRO A 99 -8.63 14.96 -9.07
CA PRO A 99 -9.46 15.43 -10.19
C PRO A 99 -9.79 14.34 -11.21
N ASP A 100 -8.82 13.49 -11.54
CA ASP A 100 -8.97 12.44 -12.56
C ASP A 100 -9.73 11.19 -12.10
N ARG A 101 -10.30 11.17 -10.89
CA ARG A 101 -10.99 9.99 -10.36
C ARG A 101 -12.14 9.47 -11.24
N HIS A 102 -12.79 10.37 -12.00
CA HIS A 102 -13.86 10.05 -12.93
C HIS A 102 -13.43 10.07 -14.41
N HIS A 103 -12.13 10.03 -14.68
CA HIS A 103 -11.64 10.00 -16.06
C HIS A 103 -12.13 8.71 -16.78
N PRO A 104 -12.65 8.81 -18.02
CA PRO A 104 -13.26 7.67 -18.71
C PRO A 104 -12.24 6.58 -19.08
N ASP A 105 -11.02 6.98 -19.40
CA ASP A 105 -9.92 6.03 -19.63
C ASP A 105 -9.34 5.53 -18.30
N GLN A 106 -9.35 4.20 -18.14
CA GLN A 106 -8.79 3.51 -16.99
C GLN A 106 -7.26 3.63 -16.93
N ALA A 107 -6.55 3.59 -18.05
CA ALA A 107 -5.09 3.70 -18.07
C ALA A 107 -4.63 5.08 -17.57
N ALA A 108 -5.36 6.13 -17.97
CA ALA A 108 -5.16 7.47 -17.44
C ALA A 108 -5.39 7.53 -15.92
N ARG A 109 -6.42 6.88 -15.38
CA ARG A 109 -6.65 6.82 -13.91
C ARG A 109 -5.52 6.13 -13.16
N ILE A 110 -5.03 5.00 -13.67
CA ILE A 110 -3.90 4.29 -13.05
C ILE A 110 -2.64 5.15 -13.06
N THR A 111 -2.38 5.83 -14.19
CA THR A 111 -1.26 6.75 -14.33
C THR A 111 -1.39 7.92 -13.36
N ALA A 112 -2.58 8.51 -13.25
CA ALA A 112 -2.86 9.58 -12.29
C ALA A 112 -2.66 9.10 -10.84
N ALA A 113 -3.07 7.88 -10.49
CA ALA A 113 -2.89 7.32 -9.14
C ALA A 113 -1.41 7.19 -8.80
N ARG A 114 -0.61 6.65 -9.75
CA ARG A 114 0.85 6.56 -9.61
C ARG A 114 1.47 7.95 -9.42
N LEU A 115 1.17 8.90 -10.31
CA LEU A 115 1.74 10.25 -10.27
C LEU A 115 1.33 11.03 -9.02
N CYS A 116 0.10 10.83 -8.53
CA CYS A 116 -0.40 11.43 -7.30
C CYS A 116 0.39 10.95 -6.07
N LEU A 117 0.77 9.66 -6.02
CA LEU A 117 1.61 9.11 -4.95
C LEU A 117 3.07 9.57 -5.06
N GLU A 118 3.61 9.64 -6.28
CA GLU A 118 4.96 10.15 -6.57
C GLU A 118 5.11 11.63 -6.18
N HIS A 119 4.10 12.46 -6.46
CA HIS A 119 4.11 13.90 -6.17
C HIS A 119 3.22 14.27 -4.99
N SER A 120 3.03 13.34 -4.05
CA SER A 120 2.01 13.48 -3.00
C SER A 120 2.15 14.76 -2.16
N GLY A 121 3.37 15.27 -1.98
CA GLY A 121 3.63 16.54 -1.31
C GLY A 121 2.91 17.73 -1.94
N GLN A 122 2.77 17.74 -3.27
CA GLN A 122 2.02 18.77 -4.00
C GLN A 122 0.51 18.70 -3.72
N HIS A 123 0.04 17.51 -3.36
CA HIS A 123 -1.34 17.22 -3.03
C HIS A 123 -1.62 17.25 -1.52
N GLY A 124 -0.66 17.70 -0.71
CA GLY A 124 -0.85 17.92 0.72
C GLY A 124 -0.81 16.64 1.58
N PHE A 125 -0.19 15.57 1.10
CA PHE A 125 0.06 14.36 1.88
C PHE A 125 1.46 13.81 1.57
N LEU A 126 2.27 13.42 2.56
CA LEU A 126 3.65 12.94 2.31
C LEU A 126 3.83 11.49 2.71
N LYS A 127 3.42 11.14 3.93
CA LYS A 127 3.64 9.83 4.53
C LYS A 127 2.49 8.89 4.17
N TRP A 128 2.59 8.19 3.05
CA TRP A 128 1.57 7.23 2.64
C TRP A 128 2.07 5.78 2.70
N LEU A 129 1.15 4.85 2.89
CA LEU A 129 1.37 3.41 2.82
C LEU A 129 0.35 2.81 1.86
N ILE A 130 0.81 2.14 0.81
CA ILE A 130 -0.04 1.34 -0.07
C ILE A 130 0.23 -0.13 0.19
N ILE A 131 -0.84 -0.89 0.40
CA ILE A 131 -0.77 -2.32 0.68
C ILE A 131 -1.37 -3.08 -0.49
N PHE A 132 -0.64 -4.05 -1.03
CA PHE A 132 -1.15 -5.00 -2.01
C PHE A 132 -1.25 -6.38 -1.36
N ASP A 133 -2.46 -6.81 -1.03
CA ASP A 133 -2.72 -8.08 -0.36
C ASP A 133 -3.01 -9.21 -1.34
N ASP A 134 -2.33 -10.34 -1.15
CA ASP A 134 -2.43 -11.57 -1.94
C ASP A 134 -2.02 -11.39 -3.41
N VAL A 135 -0.86 -10.75 -3.64
CA VAL A 135 -0.24 -10.61 -4.96
C VAL A 135 0.09 -11.99 -5.53
N THR A 136 -0.22 -12.16 -6.81
CA THR A 136 0.03 -13.40 -7.57
C THR A 136 1.02 -13.14 -8.69
N VAL A 137 1.63 -14.19 -9.24
CA VAL A 137 2.56 -14.07 -10.38
C VAL A 137 1.91 -13.33 -11.56
N ALA A 138 0.60 -13.55 -11.79
CA ALA A 138 -0.15 -12.89 -12.85
C ALA A 138 -0.31 -11.38 -12.66
N THR A 139 -0.30 -10.87 -11.43
CA THR A 139 -0.46 -9.43 -11.15
C THR A 139 0.85 -8.67 -11.10
N VAL A 140 1.99 -9.36 -10.99
CA VAL A 140 3.33 -8.74 -10.91
C VAL A 140 3.67 -7.83 -12.09
N PRO A 141 3.49 -8.23 -13.37
CA PRO A 141 3.87 -7.36 -14.50
C PRO A 141 3.14 -6.02 -14.45
N PHE A 142 1.84 -6.06 -14.18
CA PHE A 142 1.00 -4.87 -14.07
C PHE A 142 1.39 -3.99 -12.87
N LEU A 143 1.70 -4.59 -11.71
CA LEU A 143 2.18 -3.83 -10.54
C LEU A 143 3.51 -3.14 -10.83
N ARG A 144 4.45 -3.81 -11.51
CA ARG A 144 5.76 -3.19 -11.85
C ARG A 144 5.62 -1.92 -12.70
N GLU A 145 4.59 -1.85 -13.54
CA GLU A 145 4.30 -0.68 -14.38
C GLU A 145 3.57 0.42 -13.61
N SER A 146 2.67 0.05 -12.68
CA SER A 146 1.78 0.97 -11.97
C SER A 146 2.31 1.48 -10.64
N LEU A 147 3.33 0.85 -10.04
CA LEU A 147 3.86 1.26 -8.73
C LEU A 147 4.58 2.63 -8.77
N PRO A 148 4.42 3.47 -7.74
CA PRO A 148 5.18 4.70 -7.57
C PRO A 148 6.69 4.43 -7.49
N ARG A 149 7.47 5.24 -8.21
CA ARG A 149 8.94 5.12 -8.31
C ARG A 149 9.68 6.24 -7.61
N GLN A 150 8.98 7.31 -7.27
CA GLN A 150 9.49 8.49 -6.56
C GLN A 150 8.71 8.66 -5.26
N ASN A 151 9.23 9.50 -4.37
CA ASN A 151 8.77 9.77 -3.00
C ASN A 151 9.33 8.81 -1.94
N SER A 152 10.41 9.23 -1.30
CA SER A 152 11.04 8.52 -0.18
C SER A 152 10.24 8.49 1.12
N HIS A 153 9.16 9.28 1.23
CA HIS A 153 8.24 9.23 2.39
C HIS A 153 7.10 8.22 2.21
N GLY A 154 7.01 7.61 1.03
CA GLY A 154 6.04 6.57 0.73
C GLY A 154 6.54 5.17 1.10
N SER A 155 5.59 4.28 1.39
CA SER A 155 5.87 2.87 1.66
C SER A 155 4.94 1.95 0.88
N ILE A 156 5.47 0.85 0.35
CA ILE A 156 4.72 -0.20 -0.35
C ILE A 156 4.92 -1.51 0.40
N LEU A 157 3.82 -2.12 0.83
CA LEU A 157 3.83 -3.40 1.55
C LEU A 157 3.03 -4.43 0.77
N ILE A 158 3.64 -5.58 0.51
CA ILE A 158 3.06 -6.64 -0.33
C ILE A 158 2.90 -7.91 0.50
N THR A 159 1.76 -8.59 0.36
CA THR A 159 1.65 -9.99 0.79
C THR A 159 1.53 -10.91 -0.42
N THR A 160 2.14 -12.08 -0.36
CA THR A 160 2.06 -13.09 -1.43
C THR A 160 2.20 -14.51 -0.89
N ARG A 161 1.73 -15.50 -1.64
CA ARG A 161 1.88 -16.92 -1.31
C ARG A 161 3.19 -17.52 -1.82
N THR A 162 3.85 -16.89 -2.78
CA THR A 162 5.01 -17.46 -3.47
C THR A 162 6.27 -16.64 -3.24
N ALA A 163 7.39 -17.34 -3.02
CA ALA A 163 8.70 -16.69 -2.91
C ALA A 163 9.11 -15.99 -4.22
N GLU A 164 8.64 -16.49 -5.36
CA GLU A 164 8.90 -15.88 -6.68
C GLU A 164 8.43 -14.43 -6.77
N VAL A 165 7.25 -14.13 -6.22
CA VAL A 165 6.69 -12.77 -6.20
C VAL A 165 7.42 -11.87 -5.21
N ALA A 166 7.99 -12.45 -4.14
CA ALA A 166 8.65 -11.70 -3.09
C ALA A 166 10.14 -11.38 -3.38
N ARG A 167 10.67 -11.91 -4.49
CA ARG A 167 12.05 -11.67 -4.93
C ARG A 167 12.16 -10.52 -5.93
#